data_AF-A0A1Q6SRC6-F1
#
_entry.id   AF-A0A1Q6SRC6-F1
#
_cell.length_a   1.000
_cell.length_b   1.000
_cell.length_c   1.000
_cell.angle_alpha   90.00
_cell.angle_beta   90.00
_cell.angle_gamma   90.00
#
_symmetry.space_group_name_H-M   'P 1'
#
loop_
_entity.id
_entity.type
_entity.pdbx_description
1 polymer ?
#
loop_
_entity_poly.entity_id
_entity_poly.type
_entity_poly.pdbx_seq_one_letter_code
_entity_poly.pdbx_strand_id
1 'polypeptide(L)' 'MDRVRRTVGCDRLDTSQYNGRGVYVVVLDSGVANHPDLEGRIVEFRDFINEGKCGKDSYYDDNGHGTHV' A
#
# COMPACT_ATOMS: atom_id res chain seq x y z
N MET A 1 12.99 1.55 2.26
CA MET A 1 12.79 0.17 2.77
C MET A 1 13.98 -0.76 2.48
N ASP A 2 15.16 -0.24 2.16
CA ASP A 2 16.26 -1.06 1.60
C ASP A 2 16.97 -1.94 2.62
N ARG A 3 16.94 -1.56 3.90
CA ARG A 3 17.51 -2.38 4.97
C ARG A 3 16.78 -3.72 5.08
N VAL A 4 15.45 -3.69 5.06
CA VAL A 4 14.61 -4.89 5.19
C VAL A 4 14.75 -5.79 3.97
N ARG A 5 14.74 -5.22 2.75
CA ARG A 5 14.98 -5.97 1.50
C ARG A 5 16.26 -6.80 1.57
N ARG A 6 17.34 -6.21 2.09
CA ARG A 6 18.63 -6.89 2.28
C ARG A 6 18.58 -8.00 3.34
N THR A 7 17.88 -7.78 4.44
CA THR A 7 17.76 -8.78 5.52
C THR A 7 17.02 -10.03 5.05
N VAL A 8 15.92 -9.86 4.32
CA VAL A 8 15.14 -11.01 3.79
C VAL A 8 15.76 -11.64 2.55
N GLY A 9 16.84 -11.06 2.01
CA GLY A 9 17.57 -11.59 0.85
C GLY A 9 16.89 -11.32 -0.50
N CYS A 10 15.92 -10.42 -0.55
CA CYS A 10 15.24 -10.02 -1.79
C CYS A 10 16.12 -9.16 -2.72
N ASP A 11 17.37 -8.90 -2.34
CA ASP A 11 18.40 -8.19 -3.10
C ASP A 11 19.47 -9.12 -3.68
N ARG A 12 19.49 -10.40 -3.29
CA ARG A 12 20.58 -11.34 -3.62
C ARG A 12 20.51 -11.93 -5.02
N LEU A 13 19.36 -11.85 -5.68
CA LEU A 13 19.11 -12.36 -7.02
C LEU A 13 18.46 -11.25 -7.86
N ASP A 14 18.54 -11.34 -9.18
CA ASP A 14 17.75 -10.47 -10.05
C ASP A 14 16.26 -10.81 -9.86
N THR A 15 15.56 -9.97 -9.10
CA THR A 15 14.13 -10.08 -8.86
C THR A 15 13.29 -9.21 -9.78
N SER A 16 13.87 -8.62 -10.84
CA SER A 16 13.13 -7.73 -11.76
C SER A 16 11.90 -8.40 -12.39
N GLN A 17 11.96 -9.72 -12.60
CA GLN A 17 10.85 -10.55 -13.07
C GLN A 17 9.74 -10.75 -12.01
N TYR A 18 10.05 -10.61 -10.71
CA TYR A 18 9.12 -10.80 -9.60
C TYR A 18 8.63 -9.45 -9.08
N ASN A 19 7.77 -8.80 -9.86
CA ASN A 19 7.27 -7.44 -9.59
C ASN A 19 5.85 -7.39 -9.00
N GLY A 20 5.25 -8.55 -8.70
CA GLY A 20 3.91 -8.65 -8.13
C GLY A 20 2.76 -8.44 -9.13
N ARG A 21 3.03 -8.36 -10.44
CA ARG A 21 1.97 -8.21 -11.44
C ARG A 21 0.98 -9.37 -11.37
N GLY A 22 -0.30 -9.04 -11.24
CA GLY A 22 -1.40 -10.01 -11.11
C GLY A 22 -1.64 -10.52 -9.69
N VAL A 23 -0.86 -10.05 -8.71
CA VAL A 23 -1.09 -10.32 -7.28
C VAL A 23 -1.83 -9.13 -6.68
N TYR A 24 -2.93 -9.42 -5.99
CA TYR A 24 -3.68 -8.44 -5.20
C TYR A 24 -3.38 -8.67 -3.73
N VAL A 25 -3.05 -7.59 -3.02
CA VAL A 25 -2.79 -7.60 -1.58
C VAL A 25 -3.78 -6.65 -0.92
N VAL A 26 -4.44 -7.13 0.12
CA VAL A 26 -5.33 -6.30 0.95
C VAL A 26 -4.56 -5.91 2.20
N VAL A 27 -4.42 -4.60 2.42
CA VAL A 27 -3.78 -4.03 3.61
C VAL A 27 -4.89 -3.50 4.52
N LEU A 28 -5.05 -4.11 5.69
CA LEU A 28 -5.96 -3.62 6.76
C LEU A 28 -5.12 -2.81 7.74
N ASP A 29 -5.19 -1.48 7.64
CA ASP A 29 -4.41 -0.56 8.47
C ASP A 29 -5.19 0.76 8.71
N SER A 30 -4.52 1.84 9.14
CA SER A 30 -5.10 3.15 9.46
C SER A 30 -5.67 3.90 8.26
N GLY A 31 -5.37 3.46 7.05
CA GLY A 31 -5.80 4.08 5.81
C GLY A 31 -4.70 4.02 4.76
N VAL A 32 -4.90 4.71 3.64
CA VAL A 32 -3.86 4.96 2.64
C VAL A 32 -4.09 6.33 2.04
N ALA A 33 -3.06 7.18 2.04
CA ALA A 33 -3.12 8.48 1.40
C ALA A 33 -2.70 8.38 -0.08
N ASN A 34 -3.14 9.35 -0.88
CA ASN A 34 -2.69 9.50 -2.27
C ASN A 34 -1.20 9.90 -2.30
N HIS A 35 -0.32 8.90 -2.36
CA HIS A 35 1.13 9.07 -2.50
C HIS A 35 1.58 8.71 -3.92
N PRO A 36 2.50 9.48 -4.56
CA PRO A 36 2.98 9.19 -5.92
C PRO A 36 3.49 7.76 -6.12
N ASP A 37 4.11 7.17 -5.10
CA ASP A 37 4.63 5.79 -5.16
C ASP A 37 3.53 4.71 -5.26
N LEU A 38 2.31 5.05 -4.83
CA LEU A 38 1.13 4.18 -4.85
C LEU A 38 0.18 4.49 -6.01
N GLU A 39 0.49 5.52 -6.81
CA GLU A 39 -0.33 5.94 -7.94
C GLU A 39 -0.52 4.79 -8.95
N GLY A 40 -1.77 4.53 -9.33
CA GLY A 40 -2.13 3.45 -10.25
C GLY A 40 -1.98 2.03 -9.67
N ARG A 41 -1.66 1.86 -8.38
CA ARG A 41 -1.58 0.56 -7.70
C ARG A 41 -2.76 0.26 -6.77
N ILE A 42 -3.51 1.28 -6.37
CA ILE A 42 -4.70 1.14 -5.51
C ILE A 42 -5.90 0.76 -6.38
N VAL A 43 -6.51 -0.38 -6.08
CA VAL A 43 -7.64 -0.95 -6.87
C VAL A 43 -8.98 -0.68 -6.20
N GLU A 44 -9.03 -0.79 -4.87
CA GLU A 44 -10.21 -0.49 -4.05
C GLU A 44 -9.74 0.03 -2.69
N PHE A 45 -10.52 0.92 -2.09
CA PHE A 45 -10.33 1.37 -0.70
C PHE A 45 -11.65 1.28 0.04
N ARG A 46 -11.58 0.82 1.29
CA ARG A 46 -12.72 0.72 2.18
C ARG A 46 -12.33 1.12 3.59
N ASP A 47 -13.10 2.05 4.12
CA ASP A 47 -13.01 2.49 5.51
C ASP A 47 -14.12 1.81 6.32
N PHE A 48 -13.73 1.08 7.36
CA PHE A 48 -14.62 0.37 8.28
C PHE A 48 -14.85 1.13 9.60
N ILE A 49 -14.19 2.26 9.81
CA ILE A 49 -14.25 3.06 11.04
C ILE A 49 -15.28 4.19 10.90
N ASN A 50 -15.26 4.92 9.79
CA ASN A 50 -16.14 6.09 9.56
C ASN A 50 -17.28 5.83 8.57
N GLU A 51 -17.84 4.61 8.54
CA GLU A 51 -18.88 4.18 7.58
C GLU A 51 -19.90 5.30 7.25
N GLY A 52 -19.77 5.88 6.05
CA GLY A 52 -20.74 6.84 5.49
C GLY A 52 -20.40 8.34 5.56
N LYS A 53 -19.24 8.79 6.07
CA LYS A 53 -18.91 10.24 6.11
C LYS A 53 -17.87 10.73 5.10
N CYS A 54 -16.98 9.86 4.63
CA CYS A 54 -16.00 10.22 3.61
C CYS A 54 -16.51 9.75 2.26
N GLY A 55 -16.64 10.68 1.30
CA GLY A 55 -17.02 10.36 -0.06
C GLY A 55 -16.09 9.29 -0.63
N LYS A 56 -16.64 8.44 -1.51
CA LYS A 56 -15.96 7.30 -2.15
C LYS A 56 -14.63 7.65 -2.86
N ASP A 57 -14.31 8.94 -3.01
CA ASP A 57 -13.26 9.44 -3.88
C ASP A 57 -12.05 10.05 -3.14
N SER A 58 -12.02 10.06 -1.81
CA SER A 58 -10.86 10.57 -1.06
C SER A 58 -10.20 9.45 -0.25
N TYR A 59 -9.15 8.85 -0.81
CA TYR A 59 -8.19 8.04 -0.05
C TYR A 59 -7.51 8.94 1.00
N TYR A 60 -7.56 8.55 2.26
CA TYR A 60 -6.96 9.32 3.35
C TYR A 60 -6.35 8.39 4.40
N ASP A 61 -5.34 8.90 5.08
CA ASP A 61 -4.68 8.26 6.21
C ASP A 61 -4.23 9.36 7.17
N ASP A 62 -4.95 9.50 8.28
CA ASP A 62 -4.73 10.57 9.25
C ASP A 62 -3.57 10.28 10.21
N ASN A 63 -3.08 9.02 10.24
CA ASN A 63 -1.98 8.59 11.09
C ASN A 63 -0.67 8.41 10.27
N GLY A 64 -0.79 8.04 8.99
CA GLY A 64 0.33 7.85 8.08
C GLY A 64 0.98 6.45 8.16
N HIS A 65 0.53 5.59 9.06
CA HIS A 65 1.08 4.23 9.21
C HIS A 65 0.72 3.37 8.00
N GLY A 66 -0.56 3.32 7.64
CA GLY A 66 -1.02 2.53 6.50
C GLY A 66 -0.46 3.00 5.15
N THR A 67 -0.15 4.29 4.99
CA THR A 67 0.55 4.81 3.81
C THR A 67 2.03 4.39 3.75
N HIS A 68 2.66 4.11 4.90
CA HIS A 68 4.06 3.70 4.97
C HIS A 68 4.27 2.20 4.70
N VAL A 69 3.24 1.39 4.96
CA VAL A 69 3.23 -0.08 4.78
C VAL A 69 3.27 -0.44 3.29
#